data_AF-A0A2K6QAT5-F1
#
_entry.id   AF-A0A2K6QAT5-F1
#
_cell.length_a   1.000
_cell.length_b   1.000
_cell.length_c   1.000
_cell.angle_alpha   90.00
_cell.angle_beta   90.00
_cell.angle_gamma   90.00
#
_symmetry.space_group_name_H-M   'P 1'
#
loop_
_entity.id
_entity.type
_entity.pdbx_description
1 polymer ?
#
loop_
_entity_poly.entity_id
_entity_poly.type
_entity_poly.pdbx_seq_one_letter_code
_entity_poly.pdbx_strand_id
1 'polypeptide(L)'
;MSGSTPFKMRLVHLDLKGAPPKVSYLSEIFPLFRALGANGLLIEYEDMFPYEGSLRLLRAKYAYSPSEIKEILHLAGLNELEVIPLVQTFGHMEFVLKHAAFAHLREVGPFPCTLNPHEAESLALVGAMIDQVLELHPGTRWLHVGCDEVYYLGEGEASRRWLQQEQNSTGKLCLSHMRAVASRVQARRPSVTPLVWDDMLRDLPEDQLAASGVPQLVEPVLWDYTADLDVHSKVLLMQKYWRCGFPQLWAASAFKGATGPSQAVPPIKHHLRNHVQWLQVAGSRPTDSLQGIILTGWQRYDHFSVLCELLPAGVPSLAACLQLLLRGGFDGDAKAKVENLLGISNLEMMDPGFLQGGGRLLPWQQHPCPCHTSQPPSAQLCGRAAGGCGWEAGAGEGQPLPPPAEAHPPGHGSAHPAHSTQPPGAVEHPRAGAGGCPTAGFLPGCRGRVAGGERAPQPAAAASSTPWQGRCSGPLRGQLMPGGSCCGLGASALPTVMLHPVAQQCLAHTQFLRALGNPWGRD
;
A
#
# COMPACT_ATOMS: atom_id res chain seq x y z
N MET A 1 12.77 25.14 19.20
CA MET A 1 12.24 23.94 19.88
C MET A 1 11.77 22.99 18.79
N SER A 2 12.45 21.86 18.58
CA SER A 2 12.02 20.86 17.60
C SER A 2 10.71 20.26 18.09
N GLY A 3 9.59 20.68 17.51
CA GLY A 3 8.29 20.08 17.82
C GLY A 3 8.35 18.58 17.55
N SER A 4 7.85 17.77 18.47
CA SER A 4 7.72 16.33 18.27
C SER A 4 6.90 16.06 17.00
N THR A 5 7.40 15.19 16.11
CA THR A 5 6.67 14.81 14.89
C THR A 5 5.31 14.22 15.25
N PRO A 6 4.21 14.51 14.51
CA PRO A 6 2.88 14.00 14.86
C PRO A 6 2.74 12.48 14.68
N PHE A 7 3.69 11.84 13.99
CA PHE A 7 3.72 10.40 13.73
C PHE A 7 4.79 9.71 14.58
N LYS A 8 4.41 8.69 15.37
CA LYS A 8 5.39 7.86 16.11
C LYS A 8 6.22 7.02 15.14
N MET A 9 5.55 6.37 14.19
CA MET A 9 6.18 5.57 13.13
C MET A 9 6.21 6.33 11.80
N ARG A 10 7.35 6.27 11.10
CA ARG A 10 7.57 6.78 9.75
C ARG A 10 8.19 5.65 8.95
N LEU A 11 7.33 4.91 8.26
CA LEU A 11 7.69 3.68 7.57
C LEU A 11 8.02 3.98 6.11
N VAL A 12 9.10 3.42 5.60
CA VAL A 12 9.37 3.41 4.15
C VAL A 12 8.78 2.12 3.57
N HIS A 13 7.89 2.24 2.59
CA HIS A 13 7.40 1.07 1.87
C HIS A 13 8.42 0.62 0.82
N LEU A 14 8.80 -0.64 0.91
CA LEU A 14 9.57 -1.35 -0.10
C LEU A 14 8.63 -2.34 -0.80
N ASP A 15 8.09 -1.89 -1.92
CA ASP A 15 7.45 -2.79 -2.86
C ASP A 15 8.55 -3.50 -3.65
N LEU A 16 8.62 -4.83 -3.52
CA LEU A 16 9.71 -5.62 -4.08
C LEU A 16 9.35 -6.28 -5.41
N LYS A 17 8.12 -6.08 -5.89
CA LYS A 17 7.60 -6.77 -7.05
C LYS A 17 8.28 -6.32 -8.34
N GLY A 18 8.66 -7.30 -9.18
CA GLY A 18 9.34 -7.09 -10.47
C GLY A 18 10.80 -6.64 -10.39
N ALA A 19 11.13 -5.67 -9.54
CA ALA A 19 12.49 -5.14 -9.35
C ALA A 19 12.86 -5.09 -7.85
N PRO A 20 13.20 -6.23 -7.23
CA PRO A 20 13.69 -6.29 -5.86
C PRO A 20 15.16 -5.77 -5.77
N PRO A 21 15.49 -4.85 -4.84
CA PRO A 21 16.87 -4.44 -4.63
C PRO A 21 17.75 -5.58 -4.09
N LYS A 22 19.04 -5.58 -4.41
CA LYS A 22 19.97 -6.55 -3.80
C LYS A 22 20.10 -6.32 -2.29
N VAL A 23 20.36 -7.38 -1.54
CA VAL A 23 20.71 -7.29 -0.10
C VAL A 23 21.91 -6.37 0.14
N SER A 24 22.92 -6.39 -0.74
CA SER A 24 24.05 -5.47 -0.66
C SER A 24 23.62 -4.00 -0.76
N TYR A 25 22.70 -3.68 -1.68
CA TYR A 25 22.16 -2.33 -1.80
C TYR A 25 21.30 -1.95 -0.59
N LEU A 26 20.53 -2.90 -0.04
CA LEU A 26 19.76 -2.67 1.19
C LEU A 26 20.69 -2.35 2.39
N SER A 27 21.85 -2.99 2.46
CA SER A 27 22.86 -2.72 3.50
C SER A 27 23.40 -1.28 3.44
N GLU A 28 23.45 -0.68 2.26
CA GLU A 28 23.89 0.70 2.04
C GLU A 28 22.75 1.71 2.30
N ILE A 29 21.51 1.37 1.92
CA ILE A 29 20.40 2.33 1.95
C ILE A 29 19.66 2.41 3.29
N PHE A 30 19.65 1.34 4.10
CA PHE A 30 19.00 1.37 5.42
C PHE A 30 19.61 2.40 6.38
N PRO A 31 20.96 2.54 6.47
CA PRO A 31 21.57 3.65 7.21
C PRO A 31 21.10 5.03 6.74
N LEU A 32 20.94 5.21 5.42
CA LEU A 32 20.43 6.46 4.86
C LEU A 32 18.97 6.70 5.26
N PHE A 33 18.09 5.70 5.18
CA PHE A 33 16.70 5.83 5.64
C PHE A 33 16.62 6.25 7.10
N ARG A 34 17.43 5.62 7.96
CA ARG A 34 17.51 5.98 9.38
C ARG A 34 17.99 7.41 9.58
N ALA A 35 19.07 7.81 8.90
CA ALA A 35 19.61 9.18 8.97
C ALA A 35 18.60 10.24 8.48
N LEU A 36 17.75 9.87 7.51
CA LEU A 36 16.66 10.69 7.01
C LEU A 36 15.44 10.74 7.93
N GLY A 37 15.36 9.88 8.95
CA GLY A 37 14.30 9.92 9.96
C GLY A 37 13.32 8.77 9.95
N ALA A 38 13.47 7.80 9.06
CA ALA A 38 12.67 6.59 9.11
C ALA A 38 12.98 5.78 10.38
N ASN A 39 11.98 5.08 10.89
CA ASN A 39 12.13 4.15 12.01
C ASN A 39 11.43 2.81 11.76
N GLY A 40 11.04 2.56 10.52
CA GLY A 40 10.61 1.25 10.11
C GLY A 40 10.40 1.11 8.61
N LEU A 41 10.04 -0.10 8.21
CA LEU A 41 9.84 -0.55 6.85
C LEU A 41 8.51 -1.27 6.76
N LEU A 42 7.75 -0.98 5.71
CA LEU A 42 6.70 -1.87 5.22
C LEU A 42 7.30 -2.63 4.04
N ILE A 43 7.26 -3.95 4.03
CA ILE A 43 7.87 -4.76 2.96
C ILE A 43 6.80 -5.62 2.28
N GLU A 44 6.48 -5.30 1.04
CA GLU A 44 5.60 -6.09 0.18
C GLU A 44 6.44 -6.98 -0.74
N TYR A 45 6.32 -8.30 -0.56
CA TYR A 45 7.17 -9.26 -1.26
C TYR A 45 6.58 -9.79 -2.58
N GLU A 46 5.26 -10.00 -2.67
CA GLU A 46 4.61 -10.80 -3.72
C GLU A 46 5.40 -12.08 -4.06
N ASP A 47 5.79 -12.25 -5.33
CA ASP A 47 6.53 -13.39 -5.88
C ASP A 47 8.03 -13.36 -5.57
N MET A 48 8.54 -12.33 -4.89
CA MET A 48 9.92 -12.27 -4.43
C MET A 48 10.15 -12.93 -3.07
N PHE A 49 9.10 -13.38 -2.39
CA PHE A 49 9.21 -14.17 -1.16
C PHE A 49 9.63 -15.63 -1.47
N PRO A 50 10.52 -16.26 -0.67
CA PRO A 50 10.91 -17.67 -0.83
C PRO A 50 9.80 -18.64 -0.39
N TYR A 51 8.65 -18.66 -1.08
CA TYR A 51 7.61 -19.64 -0.81
C TYR A 51 8.11 -21.08 -1.04
N GLU A 52 7.75 -22.00 -0.14
CA GLU A 52 8.14 -23.41 -0.24
C GLU A 52 6.91 -24.33 -0.27
N GLY A 53 7.16 -25.62 -0.56
CA GLY A 53 6.11 -26.64 -0.64
C GLY A 53 5.15 -26.40 -1.80
N SER A 54 3.84 -26.47 -1.53
CA SER A 54 2.78 -26.23 -2.53
C SER A 54 2.78 -24.80 -3.07
N LEU A 55 3.34 -23.84 -2.34
CA LEU A 55 3.44 -22.44 -2.74
C LEU A 55 4.71 -22.12 -3.52
N ARG A 56 5.63 -23.09 -3.71
CA ARG A 56 6.89 -22.87 -4.42
C ARG A 56 6.70 -22.33 -5.84
N LEU A 57 5.59 -22.68 -6.49
CA LEU A 57 5.27 -22.21 -7.85
C LEU A 57 5.05 -20.69 -7.94
N LEU A 58 4.77 -20.02 -6.82
CA LEU A 58 4.56 -18.57 -6.74
C LEU A 58 5.86 -17.78 -6.88
N ARG A 59 7.03 -18.42 -6.72
CA ARG A 59 8.31 -17.74 -6.72
C ARG A 59 8.71 -17.26 -8.09
N ALA A 60 9.10 -16.00 -8.16
CA ALA A 60 9.88 -15.48 -9.26
C ALA A 60 11.26 -16.18 -9.31
N LYS A 61 11.84 -16.21 -10.52
CA LYS A 61 13.16 -16.81 -10.77
C LYS A 61 14.27 -16.28 -9.84
N TYR A 62 14.18 -15.00 -9.48
CA TYR A 62 15.16 -14.31 -8.65
C TYR A 62 14.57 -13.84 -7.31
N ALA A 63 13.59 -14.58 -6.78
CA ALA A 63 13.09 -14.37 -5.43
C ALA A 63 14.24 -14.52 -4.40
N TYR A 64 14.15 -13.78 -3.30
CA TYR A 64 15.10 -13.90 -2.20
C TYR A 64 15.11 -15.33 -1.65
N SER A 65 16.24 -15.74 -1.09
CA SER A 65 16.37 -16.94 -0.27
C SER A 65 15.96 -16.67 1.19
N PRO A 66 15.65 -17.71 1.98
CA PRO A 66 15.39 -17.54 3.42
C PRO A 66 16.55 -16.90 4.19
N SER A 67 17.80 -17.16 3.77
CA SER A 67 18.99 -16.50 4.35
C SER A 67 19.05 -15.01 4.02
N GLU A 68 18.67 -14.62 2.80
CA GLU A 68 18.62 -13.21 2.41
C GLU A 68 17.51 -12.46 3.16
N ILE A 69 16.33 -13.07 3.37
CA ILE A 69 15.29 -12.47 4.22
C ILE A 69 15.82 -12.24 5.64
N LYS A 70 16.49 -13.23 6.24
CA LYS A 70 17.11 -13.07 7.57
C LYS A 70 18.15 -11.94 7.60
N GLU A 71 18.96 -11.83 6.55
CA GLU A 71 19.95 -10.76 6.45
C GLU A 71 19.28 -9.38 6.30
N ILE A 72 18.22 -9.26 5.50
CA ILE A 72 17.44 -8.02 5.38
C ILE A 72 16.88 -7.60 6.75
N LEU A 73 16.32 -8.53 7.51
CA LEU A 73 15.81 -8.26 8.86
C LEU A 73 16.93 -7.90 9.84
N HIS A 74 18.09 -8.54 9.72
CA HIS A 74 19.27 -8.21 10.52
C HIS A 74 19.75 -6.78 10.24
N LEU A 75 19.91 -6.41 8.97
CA LEU A 75 20.29 -5.08 8.53
C LEU A 75 19.28 -4.01 8.97
N ALA A 76 17.97 -4.31 8.89
CA ALA A 76 16.93 -3.41 9.38
C ALA A 76 17.07 -3.19 10.90
N GLY A 77 17.30 -4.26 11.67
CA GLY A 77 17.53 -4.20 13.11
C GLY A 77 18.77 -3.39 13.50
N LEU A 78 19.90 -3.56 12.78
CA LEU A 78 21.12 -2.77 12.99
C LEU A 78 20.89 -1.26 12.79
N ASN A 79 19.91 -0.89 11.98
CA ASN A 79 19.57 0.50 11.66
C ASN A 79 18.33 1.01 12.42
N GLU A 80 17.86 0.28 13.44
CA GLU A 80 16.67 0.63 14.23
C GLU A 80 15.42 0.85 13.36
N LEU A 81 15.25 0.01 12.33
CA LEU A 81 14.09 0.00 11.46
C LEU A 81 13.19 -1.19 11.81
N GLU A 82 12.02 -0.91 12.39
CA GLU A 82 11.00 -1.93 12.65
C GLU A 82 10.36 -2.42 11.35
N VAL A 83 10.29 -3.74 11.13
CA VAL A 83 9.79 -4.31 9.87
C VAL A 83 8.37 -4.85 10.02
N ILE A 84 7.49 -4.38 9.13
CA ILE A 84 6.12 -4.87 8.93
C ILE A 84 6.07 -5.58 7.57
N PRO A 85 5.90 -6.91 7.52
CA PRO A 85 5.64 -7.59 6.25
C PRO A 85 4.23 -7.25 5.75
N LEU A 86 4.08 -7.17 4.43
CA LEU A 86 2.81 -7.05 3.72
C LEU A 86 2.56 -8.29 2.86
N VAL A 87 1.38 -8.87 2.99
CA VAL A 87 0.89 -9.99 2.18
C VAL A 87 -0.43 -9.58 1.56
N GLN A 88 -0.56 -9.70 0.24
CA GLN A 88 -1.85 -9.51 -0.42
C GLN A 88 -2.74 -10.72 -0.18
N THR A 89 -4.00 -10.47 0.20
CA THR A 89 -4.91 -11.53 0.66
C THR A 89 -6.30 -11.49 0.02
N PHE A 90 -6.57 -10.53 -0.87
CA PHE A 90 -7.89 -10.40 -1.48
C PHE A 90 -7.86 -9.82 -2.89
N GLY A 91 -7.54 -8.53 -3.00
CA GLY A 91 -7.11 -7.88 -4.24
C GLY A 91 -5.62 -8.09 -4.49
N HIS A 92 -5.12 -7.61 -5.63
CA HIS A 92 -3.72 -7.75 -6.06
C HIS A 92 -3.16 -9.18 -6.02
N MET A 93 -4.03 -10.17 -6.29
CA MET A 93 -3.69 -11.59 -6.23
C MET A 93 -3.14 -12.15 -7.55
N GLU A 94 -2.81 -11.30 -8.53
CA GLU A 94 -2.39 -11.73 -9.86
C GLU A 94 -1.14 -12.62 -9.82
N PHE A 95 -0.19 -12.34 -8.91
CA PHE A 95 1.01 -13.16 -8.74
C PHE A 95 0.69 -14.61 -8.36
N VAL A 96 -0.45 -14.84 -7.72
CA VAL A 96 -0.97 -16.16 -7.31
C VAL A 96 -1.88 -16.73 -8.37
N LEU A 97 -2.93 -15.99 -8.71
CA LEU A 97 -4.03 -16.50 -9.50
C LEU A 97 -3.71 -16.53 -11.00
N LYS A 98 -2.57 -15.98 -11.46
CA LYS A 98 -2.08 -16.23 -12.83
C LYS A 98 -1.79 -17.71 -13.09
N HIS A 99 -1.49 -18.48 -12.05
CA HIS A 99 -1.13 -19.88 -12.18
C HIS A 99 -2.38 -20.76 -12.34
N ALA A 100 -2.33 -21.69 -13.30
CA ALA A 100 -3.43 -22.60 -13.59
C ALA A 100 -3.88 -23.41 -12.35
N ALA A 101 -2.94 -23.74 -11.46
CA ALA A 101 -3.20 -24.46 -10.22
C ALA A 101 -4.13 -23.73 -9.24
N PHE A 102 -4.27 -22.40 -9.36
CA PHE A 102 -5.11 -21.57 -8.49
C PHE A 102 -6.19 -20.80 -9.27
N ALA A 103 -6.36 -21.08 -10.56
CA ALA A 103 -7.28 -20.34 -11.42
C ALA A 103 -8.75 -20.51 -11.02
N HIS A 104 -9.10 -21.65 -10.40
CA HIS A 104 -10.45 -21.91 -9.88
C HIS A 104 -10.80 -21.06 -8.65
N LEU A 105 -9.80 -20.45 -8.00
CA LEU A 105 -9.99 -19.57 -6.84
C LEU A 105 -10.20 -18.10 -7.23
N ARG A 106 -10.30 -17.78 -8.52
CA ARG A 106 -10.58 -16.43 -8.99
C ARG A 106 -12.05 -16.09 -8.74
N GLU A 107 -12.31 -14.86 -8.30
CA GLU A 107 -13.68 -14.33 -8.18
C GLU A 107 -14.36 -14.29 -9.55
N VAL A 108 -13.65 -13.77 -10.56
CA VAL A 108 -14.11 -13.76 -11.96
C VAL A 108 -13.08 -14.49 -12.81
N GLY A 109 -13.49 -15.57 -13.49
CA GLY A 109 -12.57 -16.52 -14.14
C GLY A 109 -11.49 -15.88 -15.03
N PRO A 110 -11.82 -14.95 -15.94
CA PRO A 110 -10.83 -14.25 -16.77
C PRO A 110 -9.86 -13.32 -16.02
N PHE A 111 -10.16 -12.89 -14.80
CA PHE A 111 -9.42 -11.85 -14.08
C PHE A 111 -8.69 -12.42 -12.85
N PRO A 112 -7.34 -12.49 -12.87
CA PRO A 112 -6.56 -13.08 -11.78
C PRO A 112 -6.30 -12.11 -10.60
N CYS A 113 -6.91 -10.93 -10.57
CA CYS A 113 -6.61 -9.94 -9.53
C CYS A 113 -7.36 -10.15 -8.21
N THR A 114 -8.52 -10.82 -8.24
CA THR A 114 -9.42 -10.94 -7.08
C THR A 114 -9.64 -12.40 -6.69
N LEU A 115 -9.41 -12.72 -5.42
CA LEU A 115 -9.67 -14.02 -4.82
C LEU A 115 -11.17 -14.21 -4.54
N ASN A 116 -11.72 -15.38 -4.87
CA ASN A 116 -13.08 -15.76 -4.54
C ASN A 116 -13.19 -16.08 -3.04
N PRO A 117 -13.95 -15.32 -2.24
CA PRO A 117 -14.04 -15.51 -0.79
C PRO A 117 -14.97 -16.67 -0.38
N HIS A 118 -15.69 -17.30 -1.32
CA HIS A 118 -16.62 -18.40 -1.03
C HIS A 118 -15.95 -19.77 -0.99
N GLU A 119 -14.79 -19.92 -1.63
CA GLU A 119 -14.05 -21.19 -1.63
C GLU A 119 -13.23 -21.32 -0.35
N ALA A 120 -13.43 -22.41 0.40
CA ALA A 120 -12.66 -22.65 1.63
C ALA A 120 -11.14 -22.73 1.37
N GLU A 121 -10.76 -23.19 0.17
CA GLU A 121 -9.37 -23.25 -0.28
C GLU A 121 -8.76 -21.84 -0.42
N SER A 122 -9.54 -20.80 -0.73
CA SER A 122 -9.04 -19.42 -0.78
C SER A 122 -8.48 -18.95 0.56
N LEU A 123 -9.22 -19.16 1.65
CA LEU A 123 -8.75 -18.81 2.99
C LEU A 123 -7.58 -19.70 3.44
N ALA A 124 -7.57 -20.98 3.02
CA ALA A 124 -6.46 -21.89 3.30
C ALA A 124 -5.17 -21.46 2.59
N LEU A 125 -5.26 -21.04 1.33
CA LEU A 125 -4.17 -20.52 0.51
C LEU A 125 -3.58 -19.25 1.11
N VAL A 126 -4.43 -18.25 1.38
CA VAL A 126 -4.03 -17.01 2.08
C VAL A 126 -3.37 -17.33 3.42
N GLY A 127 -3.98 -18.25 4.17
CA GLY A 127 -3.45 -18.71 5.44
C GLY A 127 -2.05 -19.29 5.33
N ALA A 128 -1.80 -20.14 4.33
CA ALA A 128 -0.49 -20.73 4.10
C ALA A 128 0.57 -19.69 3.69
N MET A 129 0.20 -18.68 2.89
CA MET A 129 1.10 -17.58 2.56
C MET A 129 1.50 -16.78 3.81
N ILE A 130 0.52 -16.38 4.61
CA ILE A 130 0.73 -15.65 5.87
C ILE A 130 1.60 -16.46 6.83
N ASP A 131 1.33 -17.76 6.98
CA ASP A 131 2.07 -18.64 7.88
C ASP A 131 3.57 -18.67 7.50
N GLN A 132 3.91 -18.84 6.22
CA GLN A 132 5.31 -18.83 5.76
C GLN A 132 5.98 -17.46 5.96
N VAL A 133 5.26 -16.35 5.71
CA VAL A 133 5.81 -15.00 5.91
C VAL A 133 6.10 -14.74 7.40
N LEU A 134 5.18 -15.10 8.29
CA LEU A 134 5.37 -14.95 9.74
C LEU A 134 6.43 -15.89 10.32
N GLU A 135 6.69 -17.03 9.69
CA GLU A 135 7.82 -17.91 10.04
C GLU A 135 9.17 -17.24 9.79
N LEU A 136 9.31 -16.46 8.70
CA LEU A 136 10.52 -15.69 8.44
C LEU A 136 10.55 -14.32 9.13
N HIS A 137 9.44 -13.85 9.71
CA HIS A 137 9.34 -12.60 10.48
C HIS A 137 8.96 -12.85 11.96
N PRO A 138 9.74 -13.63 12.72
CA PRO A 138 9.31 -14.12 14.03
C PRO A 138 9.08 -13.02 15.07
N GLY A 139 9.75 -11.87 14.94
CA GLY A 139 9.67 -10.74 15.87
C GLY A 139 8.72 -9.61 15.44
N THR A 140 7.94 -9.78 14.37
CA THR A 140 7.05 -8.70 13.92
C THR A 140 5.89 -8.47 14.88
N ARG A 141 5.49 -7.21 15.03
CA ARG A 141 4.35 -6.77 15.86
C ARG A 141 3.10 -6.48 15.03
N TRP A 142 3.29 -6.25 13.73
CA TRP A 142 2.22 -5.95 12.79
C TRP A 142 2.39 -6.79 11.53
N LEU A 143 1.27 -7.10 10.87
CA LEU A 143 1.26 -7.72 9.56
C LEU A 143 0.27 -6.94 8.71
N HIS A 144 0.69 -6.40 7.57
CA HIS A 144 -0.23 -5.78 6.65
C HIS A 144 -0.85 -6.85 5.75
N VAL A 145 -2.18 -6.99 5.76
CA VAL A 145 -2.90 -8.05 5.01
C VAL A 145 -3.45 -7.58 3.66
N GLY A 146 -3.11 -6.36 3.26
CA GLY A 146 -3.53 -5.78 1.98
C GLY A 146 -5.02 -5.47 1.99
N CYS A 147 -5.78 -6.20 1.18
CA CYS A 147 -7.24 -6.09 1.00
C CYS A 147 -7.71 -4.78 0.36
N ASP A 148 -6.85 -4.15 -0.43
CA ASP A 148 -7.17 -3.00 -1.27
C ASP A 148 -7.74 -3.41 -2.63
N GLU A 149 -8.44 -2.46 -3.26
CA GLU A 149 -8.75 -2.45 -4.69
C GLU A 149 -9.37 -3.75 -5.23
N VAL A 150 -10.32 -4.30 -4.47
CA VAL A 150 -10.99 -5.57 -4.79
C VAL A 150 -12.10 -5.35 -5.83
N TYR A 151 -11.72 -4.85 -7.01
CA TYR A 151 -12.63 -4.27 -8.00
C TYR A 151 -13.76 -5.19 -8.48
N TYR A 152 -13.52 -6.50 -8.57
CA TYR A 152 -14.49 -7.48 -9.09
C TYR A 152 -15.30 -8.19 -8.00
N LEU A 153 -15.21 -7.75 -6.74
CA LEU A 153 -15.88 -8.41 -5.64
C LEU A 153 -17.41 -8.41 -5.83
N GLY A 154 -18.02 -9.59 -5.81
CA GLY A 154 -19.46 -9.75 -6.00
C GLY A 154 -19.85 -10.10 -7.43
N GLU A 155 -18.91 -10.04 -8.38
CA GLU A 155 -19.14 -10.36 -9.79
C GLU A 155 -18.90 -11.85 -10.11
N GLY A 156 -18.40 -12.64 -9.15
CA GLY A 156 -18.33 -14.09 -9.31
C GLY A 156 -19.70 -14.75 -9.33
N GLU A 157 -19.81 -15.94 -9.93
CA GLU A 157 -21.09 -16.65 -9.97
C GLU A 157 -21.57 -17.05 -8.56
N ALA A 158 -20.67 -17.54 -7.71
CA ALA A 158 -20.95 -17.84 -6.30
C ALA A 158 -21.39 -16.58 -5.54
N SER A 159 -20.65 -15.48 -5.70
CA SER A 159 -20.93 -14.21 -5.06
C SER A 159 -22.26 -13.60 -5.51
N ARG A 160 -22.56 -13.61 -6.82
CA ARG A 160 -23.87 -13.17 -7.34
C ARG A 160 -25.02 -13.95 -6.74
N ARG A 161 -24.91 -15.28 -6.63
CA ARG A 161 -25.94 -16.10 -5.98
C ARG A 161 -26.08 -15.78 -4.49
N TRP A 162 -24.97 -15.55 -3.80
CA TRP A 162 -24.98 -15.17 -2.39
C TRP A 162 -25.62 -13.79 -2.18
N LEU A 163 -25.34 -12.82 -3.05
CA LEU A 163 -25.87 -11.47 -3.02
C LEU A 163 -27.37 -11.37 -3.36
N GLN A 164 -28.00 -12.41 -3.93
CA GLN A 164 -29.45 -12.45 -4.17
C GLN A 164 -30.28 -12.52 -2.88
N GLN A 165 -29.65 -12.85 -1.74
CA GLN A 165 -30.33 -12.89 -0.45
C GLN A 165 -30.38 -11.47 0.14
N GLU A 166 -31.56 -11.00 0.55
CA GLU A 166 -31.81 -9.60 0.94
C GLU A 166 -30.88 -9.10 2.06
N GLN A 167 -30.44 -9.99 2.96
CA GLN A 167 -29.55 -9.66 4.06
C GLN A 167 -28.08 -9.51 3.64
N ASN A 168 -27.70 -9.89 2.42
CA ASN A 168 -26.32 -9.91 1.97
C ASN A 168 -25.96 -8.65 1.17
N SER A 169 -24.69 -8.26 1.23
CA SER A 169 -24.16 -7.12 0.49
C SER A 169 -22.68 -7.33 0.20
N THR A 170 -22.16 -6.68 -0.84
CA THR A 170 -20.72 -6.71 -1.16
C THR A 170 -19.89 -6.23 0.03
N GLY A 171 -20.38 -5.25 0.79
CA GLY A 171 -19.76 -4.79 2.03
C GLY A 171 -19.67 -5.87 3.10
N LYS A 172 -20.74 -6.64 3.32
CA LYS A 172 -20.72 -7.79 4.25
C LYS A 172 -19.76 -8.89 3.78
N LEU A 173 -19.69 -9.13 2.47
CA LEU A 173 -18.75 -10.09 1.90
C LEU A 173 -17.30 -9.67 2.17
N CYS A 174 -16.98 -8.40 1.90
CA CYS A 174 -15.68 -7.80 2.17
C CYS A 174 -15.28 -7.92 3.65
N LEU A 175 -16.16 -7.47 4.54
CA LEU A 175 -15.94 -7.52 5.99
C LEU A 175 -15.79 -8.96 6.51
N SER A 176 -16.55 -9.90 5.95
CA SER A 176 -16.44 -11.32 6.32
C SER A 176 -15.08 -11.90 5.97
N HIS A 177 -14.56 -11.60 4.76
CA HIS A 177 -13.23 -12.04 4.34
C HIS A 177 -12.13 -11.41 5.19
N MET A 178 -12.14 -10.09 5.35
CA MET A 178 -11.18 -9.37 6.20
C MET A 178 -11.17 -9.92 7.62
N ARG A 179 -12.35 -10.16 8.20
CA ARG A 179 -12.48 -10.78 9.53
C ARG A 179 -11.87 -12.17 9.58
N ALA A 180 -12.12 -13.01 8.57
CA ALA A 180 -11.61 -14.37 8.53
C ALA A 180 -10.07 -14.41 8.46
N VAL A 181 -9.48 -13.57 7.61
CA VAL A 181 -8.02 -13.42 7.51
C VAL A 181 -7.42 -12.91 8.81
N ALA A 182 -7.96 -11.81 9.36
CA ALA A 182 -7.47 -11.21 10.60
C ALA A 182 -7.59 -12.16 11.81
N SER A 183 -8.72 -12.88 11.92
CA SER A 183 -8.93 -13.88 12.97
C SER A 183 -7.91 -15.02 12.87
N ARG A 184 -7.56 -15.45 11.66
CA ARG A 184 -6.52 -16.47 11.45
C ARG A 184 -5.14 -15.97 11.90
N VAL A 185 -4.78 -14.74 11.54
CA VAL A 185 -3.50 -14.13 11.96
C VAL A 185 -3.41 -14.13 13.48
N GLN A 186 -4.44 -13.64 14.16
CA GLN A 186 -4.46 -13.58 15.63
C GLN A 186 -4.47 -14.98 16.27
N ALA A 187 -5.19 -15.95 15.70
CA ALA A 187 -5.20 -17.32 16.20
C ALA A 187 -3.81 -17.98 16.12
N ARG A 188 -3.03 -17.67 15.08
CA ARG A 188 -1.67 -18.21 14.90
C ARG A 188 -0.61 -17.43 15.68
N ARG A 189 -0.71 -16.10 15.72
CA ARG A 189 0.21 -15.17 16.38
C ARG A 189 -0.59 -14.09 17.13
N PRO A 190 -1.04 -14.37 18.38
CA PRO A 190 -1.89 -13.45 19.14
C PRO A 190 -1.29 -12.06 19.42
N SER A 191 0.03 -11.92 19.33
CA SER A 191 0.75 -10.66 19.54
C SER A 191 0.91 -9.82 18.27
N VAL A 192 0.48 -10.32 17.11
CA VAL A 192 0.59 -9.61 15.82
C VAL A 192 -0.73 -8.92 15.53
N THR A 193 -0.68 -7.61 15.32
CA THR A 193 -1.84 -6.80 14.93
C THR A 193 -1.92 -6.68 13.40
N PRO A 194 -3.00 -7.16 12.76
CA PRO A 194 -3.24 -6.95 11.34
C PRO A 194 -3.45 -5.47 10.98
N LEU A 195 -2.80 -5.00 9.93
CA LEU A 195 -3.06 -3.73 9.25
C LEU A 195 -3.81 -4.00 7.94
N VAL A 196 -4.71 -3.10 7.54
CA VAL A 196 -5.48 -3.23 6.30
C VAL A 196 -5.56 -1.89 5.58
N TRP A 197 -5.49 -1.89 4.26
CA TRP A 197 -5.79 -0.69 3.48
C TRP A 197 -7.28 -0.33 3.63
N ASP A 198 -7.57 0.96 3.79
CA ASP A 198 -8.90 1.39 4.24
C ASP A 198 -9.93 1.58 3.10
N ASP A 199 -9.52 1.56 1.84
CA ASP A 199 -10.36 1.96 0.69
C ASP A 199 -11.67 1.20 0.61
N MET A 200 -11.62 -0.13 0.81
CA MET A 200 -12.81 -0.99 0.84
C MET A 200 -13.76 -0.72 2.02
N LEU A 201 -13.35 0.07 3.03
CA LEU A 201 -14.13 0.42 4.22
C LEU A 201 -14.81 1.79 4.15
N ARG A 202 -14.39 2.65 3.21
CA ARG A 202 -14.76 4.08 3.18
C ARG A 202 -16.26 4.31 3.01
N ASP A 203 -16.90 3.55 2.14
CA ASP A 203 -18.31 3.73 1.80
C ASP A 203 -19.26 2.84 2.61
N LEU A 204 -18.73 1.99 3.51
CA LEU A 204 -19.55 1.10 4.33
C LEU A 204 -20.34 1.88 5.39
N PRO A 205 -21.63 1.59 5.62
CA PRO A 205 -22.39 2.17 6.71
C PRO A 205 -21.73 1.91 8.08
N GLU A 206 -21.76 2.91 8.98
CA GLU A 206 -21.11 2.82 10.30
C GLU A 206 -21.65 1.67 11.16
N ASP A 207 -22.96 1.42 11.11
CA ASP A 207 -23.61 0.33 11.83
C ASP A 207 -23.15 -1.05 11.33
N GLN A 208 -23.02 -1.23 10.02
CA GLN A 208 -22.50 -2.46 9.43
C GLN A 208 -21.02 -2.66 9.77
N LEU A 209 -20.22 -1.61 9.68
CA LEU A 209 -18.78 -1.66 9.98
C LEU A 209 -18.55 -1.97 11.47
N ALA A 210 -19.25 -1.29 12.38
CA ALA A 210 -19.15 -1.50 13.82
C ALA A 210 -19.60 -2.92 14.24
N ALA A 211 -20.68 -3.44 13.65
CA ALA A 211 -21.22 -4.75 13.97
C ALA A 211 -20.43 -5.92 13.35
N SER A 212 -19.48 -5.65 12.45
CA SER A 212 -18.77 -6.68 11.68
C SER A 212 -17.81 -7.53 12.52
N GLY A 213 -17.28 -6.98 13.61
CA GLY A 213 -16.16 -7.56 14.36
C GLY A 213 -14.78 -7.22 13.80
N VAL A 214 -14.69 -6.58 12.62
CA VAL A 214 -13.43 -6.13 12.02
C VAL A 214 -12.72 -5.06 12.87
N PRO A 215 -13.41 -4.06 13.45
CA PRO A 215 -12.74 -3.00 14.22
C PRO A 215 -11.92 -3.49 15.42
N GLN A 216 -12.25 -4.66 15.98
CA GLN A 216 -11.51 -5.24 17.12
C GLN A 216 -10.30 -6.07 16.68
N LEU A 217 -10.17 -6.35 15.38
CA LEU A 217 -9.17 -7.26 14.85
C LEU A 217 -8.08 -6.58 14.03
N VAL A 218 -8.35 -5.40 13.44
CA VAL A 218 -7.43 -4.75 12.49
C VAL A 218 -7.27 -3.26 12.77
N GLU A 219 -6.16 -2.69 12.31
CA GLU A 219 -5.91 -1.25 12.28
C GLU A 219 -5.92 -0.74 10.81
N PRO A 220 -6.85 0.15 10.44
CA PRO A 220 -6.92 0.72 9.10
C PRO A 220 -5.74 1.64 8.78
N VAL A 221 -5.26 1.54 7.53
CA VAL A 221 -4.25 2.40 6.93
C VAL A 221 -4.91 3.27 5.86
N LEU A 222 -5.07 4.55 6.18
CA LEU A 222 -5.73 5.52 5.31
C LEU A 222 -4.75 6.01 4.25
N TRP A 223 -4.94 5.59 2.99
CA TRP A 223 -4.06 5.98 1.90
C TRP A 223 -4.68 7.07 1.01
N ASP A 224 -3.87 8.06 0.64
CA ASP A 224 -4.22 9.06 -0.36
C ASP A 224 -2.95 9.73 -0.89
N TYR A 225 -2.76 9.69 -2.21
CA TYR A 225 -1.53 10.13 -2.87
C TYR A 225 -1.71 11.44 -3.63
N THR A 226 -2.89 12.06 -3.57
CA THR A 226 -3.18 13.32 -4.26
C THR A 226 -2.43 14.49 -3.61
N ALA A 227 -1.87 15.39 -4.44
CA ALA A 227 -1.14 16.57 -3.94
C ALA A 227 -2.06 17.57 -3.22
N ASP A 228 -3.33 17.56 -3.57
CA ASP A 228 -4.43 18.40 -3.08
C ASP A 228 -5.45 17.60 -2.26
N LEU A 229 -4.97 16.57 -1.54
CA LEU A 229 -5.73 15.78 -0.58
C LEU A 229 -6.72 16.63 0.25
N ASP A 230 -7.98 16.23 0.25
CA ASP A 230 -9.02 16.85 1.08
C ASP A 230 -8.84 16.50 2.56
N VAL A 231 -8.16 17.40 3.27
CA VAL A 231 -7.90 17.29 4.71
C VAL A 231 -9.19 17.13 5.51
N HIS A 232 -10.25 17.88 5.19
CA HIS A 232 -11.48 17.85 5.95
C HIS A 232 -12.16 16.49 5.86
N SER A 233 -12.28 15.96 4.64
CA SER A 233 -12.88 14.64 4.40
C SER A 233 -12.09 13.52 5.08
N LYS A 234 -10.75 13.57 5.10
CA LYS A 234 -9.94 12.57 5.82
C LYS A 234 -10.12 12.65 7.33
N VAL A 235 -10.26 13.84 7.89
CA VAL A 235 -10.53 14.01 9.31
C VAL A 235 -11.91 13.46 9.70
N LEU A 236 -12.93 13.63 8.84
CA LEU A 236 -14.24 13.01 9.03
C LEU A 236 -14.18 11.48 8.91
N LEU A 237 -13.38 10.96 7.98
CA LEU A 237 -13.16 9.52 7.82
C LEU A 237 -12.50 8.90 9.05
N MET A 238 -11.49 9.57 9.63
CA MET A 238 -10.89 9.15 10.90
C MET A 238 -11.93 9.13 12.05
N GLN A 239 -12.80 10.14 12.11
CA GLN A 239 -13.91 10.15 13.08
C GLN A 239 -14.83 8.95 12.94
N LYS A 240 -15.23 8.65 11.70
CA LYS A 240 -16.06 7.49 11.38
C LYS A 240 -15.43 6.20 11.92
N TYR A 241 -14.15 5.96 11.64
CA TYR A 241 -13.47 4.75 12.10
C TYR A 241 -13.39 4.67 13.63
N TRP A 242 -13.07 5.76 14.34
CA TRP A 242 -13.11 5.72 15.80
C TRP A 242 -14.51 5.47 16.37
N ARG A 243 -15.57 6.05 15.78
CA ARG A 243 -16.96 5.76 16.16
C ARG A 243 -17.32 4.29 15.96
N CYS A 244 -16.76 3.66 14.93
CA CYS A 244 -16.95 2.23 14.65
C CYS A 244 -16.14 1.32 15.60
N GLY A 245 -15.24 1.88 16.41
CA GLY A 245 -14.48 1.15 17.42
C GLY A 245 -13.09 0.69 16.99
N PHE A 246 -12.51 1.24 15.92
CA PHE A 246 -11.12 0.96 15.56
C PHE A 246 -10.17 1.56 16.61
N PRO A 247 -9.25 0.77 17.20
CA PRO A 247 -8.42 1.22 18.32
C PRO A 247 -7.35 2.22 17.89
N GLN A 248 -6.82 2.06 16.68
CA GLN A 248 -5.71 2.84 16.16
C GLN A 248 -5.83 2.94 14.64
N LEU A 249 -5.37 4.06 14.10
CA LEU A 249 -5.35 4.36 12.67
C LEU A 249 -3.93 4.70 12.22
N TRP A 250 -3.67 4.47 10.94
CA TRP A 250 -2.42 4.82 10.25
C TRP A 250 -2.71 5.70 9.03
N ALA A 251 -1.72 6.49 8.62
CA ALA A 251 -1.75 7.22 7.35
C ALA A 251 -0.84 6.56 6.33
N ALA A 252 -1.12 6.77 5.04
CA ALA A 252 -0.22 6.43 3.97
C ALA A 252 -0.17 7.53 2.90
N SER A 253 1.03 8.05 2.69
CA SER A 253 1.39 8.94 1.59
C SER A 253 2.14 8.15 0.51
N ALA A 254 2.62 8.81 -0.53
CA ALA A 254 3.54 8.21 -1.51
C ALA A 254 4.76 9.10 -1.72
N PHE A 255 5.93 8.50 -1.92
CA PHE A 255 7.14 9.20 -2.35
C PHE A 255 7.54 8.88 -3.80
N LYS A 256 6.95 7.83 -4.38
CA LYS A 256 7.11 7.42 -5.79
C LYS A 256 5.97 6.47 -6.20
N GLY A 257 5.82 6.22 -7.50
CA GLY A 257 4.97 5.15 -8.04
C GLY A 257 3.47 5.41 -7.96
N ALA A 258 3.08 6.68 -7.76
CA ALA A 258 1.68 7.08 -7.57
C ALA A 258 1.27 8.25 -8.49
N THR A 259 2.09 8.57 -9.48
CA THR A 259 1.90 9.74 -10.36
C THR A 259 1.86 9.40 -11.85
N GLY A 260 1.91 8.10 -12.17
CA GLY A 260 1.74 7.57 -13.52
C GLY A 260 2.37 6.18 -13.68
N PRO A 261 1.76 5.28 -14.47
CA PRO A 261 2.19 3.89 -14.59
C PRO A 261 3.52 3.71 -15.35
N SER A 262 3.97 4.72 -16.10
CA SER A 262 5.22 4.69 -16.89
C SER A 262 6.18 5.83 -16.54
N GLN A 263 6.01 6.46 -15.36
CA GLN A 263 6.90 7.50 -14.87
C GLN A 263 8.31 6.93 -14.62
N ALA A 264 9.34 7.64 -15.09
CA ALA A 264 10.74 7.26 -14.84
C ALA A 264 11.30 7.87 -13.55
N VAL A 265 10.87 9.10 -13.22
CA VAL A 265 11.39 9.89 -12.10
C VAL A 265 10.21 10.50 -11.32
N PRO A 266 10.22 10.44 -9.97
CA PRO A 266 9.15 11.01 -9.16
C PRO A 266 9.08 12.55 -9.26
N PRO A 267 7.89 13.14 -9.44
CA PRO A 267 7.70 14.57 -9.31
C PRO A 267 7.73 14.99 -7.83
N ILE A 268 8.91 15.32 -7.30
CA ILE A 268 9.14 15.59 -5.86
C ILE A 268 8.14 16.62 -5.29
N LYS A 269 7.80 17.68 -6.04
CA LYS A 269 6.86 18.71 -5.57
C LYS A 269 5.46 18.16 -5.30
N HIS A 270 5.00 17.21 -6.11
CA HIS A 270 3.72 16.53 -5.91
C HIS A 270 3.71 15.81 -4.56
N HIS A 271 4.73 15.00 -4.32
CA HIS A 271 4.85 14.21 -3.09
C HIS A 271 5.00 15.10 -1.86
N LEU A 272 5.78 16.19 -1.93
CA LEU A 272 5.87 17.14 -0.82
C LEU A 272 4.53 17.79 -0.49
N ARG A 273 3.74 18.20 -1.50
CA ARG A 273 2.39 18.75 -1.27
C ARG A 273 1.47 17.74 -0.57
N ASN A 274 1.47 16.49 -1.03
CA ASN A 274 0.72 15.41 -0.39
C ASN A 274 1.12 15.24 1.11
N HIS A 275 2.42 15.26 1.42
CA HIS A 275 2.88 15.14 2.81
C HIS A 275 2.52 16.36 3.67
N VAL A 276 2.48 17.57 3.11
CA VAL A 276 1.96 18.75 3.81
C VAL A 276 0.50 18.54 4.21
N GLN A 277 -0.34 18.02 3.31
CA GLN A 277 -1.74 17.74 3.64
C GLN A 277 -1.87 16.69 4.73
N TRP A 278 -1.07 15.62 4.69
CA TRP A 278 -1.05 14.60 5.75
C TRP A 278 -0.60 15.16 7.12
N LEU A 279 0.33 16.11 7.15
CA LEU A 279 0.68 16.82 8.39
C LEU A 279 -0.51 17.66 8.92
N GLN A 280 -1.30 18.28 8.04
CA GLN A 280 -2.50 19.01 8.45
C GLN A 280 -3.58 18.06 9.00
N VAL A 281 -3.80 16.90 8.36
CA VAL A 281 -4.70 15.84 8.85
C VAL A 281 -4.28 15.39 10.25
N ALA A 282 -2.99 15.09 10.44
CA ALA A 282 -2.48 14.66 11.74
C ALA A 282 -2.56 15.78 12.79
N GLY A 283 -2.34 17.03 12.39
CA GLY A 283 -2.40 18.22 13.26
C GLY A 283 -3.81 18.65 13.63
N SER A 284 -4.86 18.15 12.98
CA SER A 284 -6.25 18.48 13.31
C SER A 284 -6.77 17.76 14.57
N ARG A 285 -5.92 16.97 15.22
CA ARG A 285 -6.26 16.05 16.32
C ARG A 285 -5.15 16.06 17.38
N PRO A 286 -5.42 15.55 18.60
CA PRO A 286 -4.37 15.35 19.59
C PRO A 286 -3.22 14.52 19.03
N THR A 287 -2.00 14.87 19.44
CA THR A 287 -0.79 14.07 19.19
C THR A 287 -1.08 12.61 19.58
N ASP A 288 -0.65 11.65 18.76
CA ASP A 288 -0.88 10.20 18.87
C ASP A 288 -2.20 9.65 18.31
N SER A 289 -3.01 10.49 17.67
CA SER A 289 -4.24 10.00 16.99
C SER A 289 -3.94 9.05 15.83
N LEU A 290 -2.76 9.19 15.20
CA LEU A 290 -2.25 8.27 14.18
C LEU A 290 -0.99 7.59 14.72
N GLN A 291 -0.92 6.26 14.61
CA GLN A 291 0.24 5.51 15.07
C GLN A 291 1.46 5.81 14.21
N GLY A 292 1.26 6.01 12.92
CA GLY A 292 2.33 6.36 12.00
C GLY A 292 1.84 6.73 10.63
N ILE A 293 2.82 7.04 9.79
CA ILE A 293 2.64 7.25 8.35
C ILE A 293 3.55 6.31 7.56
N ILE A 294 2.98 5.66 6.56
CA ILE A 294 3.70 4.84 5.57
C ILE A 294 3.94 5.68 4.33
N LEU A 295 5.20 5.88 3.96
CA LEU A 295 5.58 6.51 2.71
C LEU A 295 5.63 5.41 1.65
N THR A 296 4.55 5.25 0.88
CA THR A 296 4.43 4.22 -0.15
C THR A 296 5.36 4.49 -1.32
N GLY A 297 5.94 3.42 -1.87
CA GLY A 297 6.84 3.48 -3.01
C GLY A 297 6.59 2.33 -3.97
N TRP A 298 5.47 2.37 -4.66
CA TRP A 298 5.02 1.32 -5.59
C TRP A 298 5.99 1.13 -6.76
N GLN A 299 6.20 -0.12 -7.18
CA GLN A 299 7.05 -0.45 -8.33
C GLN A 299 6.26 -0.58 -9.63
N ARG A 300 4.97 -0.88 -9.55
CA ARG A 300 4.02 -1.02 -10.66
C ARG A 300 2.59 -1.00 -10.10
N TYR A 301 1.63 -0.67 -10.95
CA TYR A 301 0.21 -0.52 -10.56
C TYR A 301 -0.53 -1.85 -10.40
N ASP A 302 -0.13 -2.85 -11.17
CA ASP A 302 -0.58 -4.23 -11.03
C ASP A 302 0.59 -5.18 -11.36
N HIS A 303 0.42 -6.47 -11.12
CA HIS A 303 1.48 -7.46 -11.31
C HIS A 303 2.02 -7.59 -12.75
N PHE A 304 1.20 -7.28 -13.76
CA PHE A 304 1.55 -7.39 -15.18
C PHE A 304 2.01 -6.06 -15.78
N SER A 305 1.77 -4.95 -15.08
CA SER A 305 2.18 -3.61 -15.49
C SER A 305 3.70 -3.43 -15.55
N VAL A 306 4.11 -2.46 -16.36
CA VAL A 306 5.51 -2.02 -16.44
C VAL A 306 5.97 -1.40 -15.12
N LEU A 307 7.28 -1.43 -14.90
CA LEU A 307 7.89 -0.78 -13.74
C LEU A 307 7.83 0.74 -13.87
N CYS A 308 7.58 1.43 -12.76
CA CYS A 308 7.66 2.87 -12.64
C CYS A 308 8.60 3.28 -11.50
N GLU A 309 9.26 4.42 -11.69
CA GLU A 309 9.99 5.16 -10.65
C GLU A 309 10.80 4.23 -9.72
N LEU A 310 11.82 3.53 -10.25
CA LEU A 310 12.59 2.55 -9.47
C LEU A 310 13.17 3.16 -8.19
N LEU A 311 13.40 2.34 -7.16
CA LEU A 311 13.85 2.82 -5.85
C LEU A 311 15.01 3.82 -5.90
N PRO A 312 16.12 3.62 -6.65
CA PRO A 312 17.18 4.63 -6.75
C PRO A 312 16.71 5.99 -7.30
N ALA A 313 15.81 6.00 -8.30
CA ALA A 313 15.17 7.22 -8.80
C ALA A 313 14.22 7.85 -7.77
N GLY A 314 13.64 7.03 -6.89
CA GLY A 314 12.81 7.43 -5.77
C GLY A 314 13.53 8.09 -4.59
N VAL A 315 14.84 7.82 -4.39
CA VAL A 315 15.57 8.24 -3.18
C VAL A 315 15.54 9.75 -2.90
N PRO A 316 15.75 10.65 -3.90
CA PRO A 316 15.67 12.08 -3.65
C PRO A 316 14.29 12.55 -3.17
N SER A 317 13.22 11.97 -3.74
CA SER A 317 11.84 12.23 -3.32
C SER A 317 11.59 11.74 -1.88
N LEU A 318 12.01 10.50 -1.57
CA LEU A 318 11.93 9.93 -0.23
C LEU A 318 12.63 10.80 0.82
N ALA A 319 13.85 11.23 0.53
CA ALA A 319 14.65 12.05 1.42
C ALA A 319 13.95 13.39 1.72
N ALA A 320 13.40 14.03 0.69
CA ALA A 320 12.65 15.27 0.85
C ALA A 320 11.39 15.07 1.70
N CYS A 321 10.62 14.03 1.41
CA CYS A 321 9.39 13.69 2.15
C CYS A 321 9.66 13.35 3.63
N LEU A 322 10.69 12.56 3.93
CA LEU A 322 11.07 12.25 5.31
C LEU A 322 11.53 13.49 6.09
N GLN A 323 12.37 14.35 5.49
CA GLN A 323 12.78 15.59 6.15
C GLN A 323 11.60 16.56 6.36
N LEU A 324 10.65 16.61 5.42
CA LEU A 324 9.42 17.38 5.59
C LEU A 324 8.64 16.89 6.81
N LEU A 325 8.42 15.58 6.94
CA LEU A 325 7.69 15.00 8.09
C LEU A 325 8.40 15.23 9.42
N LEU A 326 9.74 15.14 9.44
CA LEU A 326 10.53 15.38 10.64
C LEU A 326 10.47 16.82 11.13
N ARG A 327 10.48 17.78 10.21
CA ARG A 327 10.61 19.21 10.54
C ARG A 327 9.28 19.96 10.52
N GLY A 328 8.21 19.31 10.06
CA GLY A 328 6.89 19.93 9.86
C GLY A 328 6.82 20.84 8.63
N GLY A 329 7.80 20.73 7.72
CA GLY A 329 7.93 21.58 6.53
C GLY A 329 9.26 21.35 5.80
N PHE A 330 9.35 21.85 4.57
CA PHE A 330 10.53 21.70 3.70
C PHE A 330 11.08 23.05 3.27
N ASP A 331 11.99 23.60 4.07
CA ASP A 331 12.67 24.88 3.85
C ASP A 331 14.10 24.68 3.30
N GLY A 332 14.88 25.77 3.24
CA GLY A 332 16.27 25.73 2.76
C GLY A 332 17.19 24.83 3.59
N ASP A 333 16.98 24.75 4.92
CA ASP A 333 17.79 23.89 5.80
C ASP A 333 17.45 22.41 5.59
N ALA A 334 16.16 22.08 5.44
CA ALA A 334 15.74 20.73 5.08
C ALA A 334 16.34 20.31 3.73
N LYS A 335 16.29 21.20 2.73
CA LYS A 335 16.88 20.97 1.42
C LYS A 335 18.39 20.74 1.51
N ALA A 336 19.12 21.62 2.19
CA ALA A 336 20.57 21.50 2.37
C ALA A 336 20.97 20.20 3.09
N LYS A 337 20.16 19.77 4.08
CA LYS A 337 20.38 18.49 4.76
C LYS A 337 20.17 17.29 3.83
N VAL A 338 19.13 17.31 3.00
CA VAL A 338 18.93 16.27 1.98
C VAL A 338 20.11 16.24 1.02
N GLU A 339 20.54 17.39 0.51
CA GLU A 339 21.66 17.51 -0.43
C GLU A 339 22.96 16.96 0.17
N ASN A 340 23.24 17.27 1.44
CA ASN A 340 24.39 16.77 2.17
C ASN A 340 24.34 15.24 2.35
N LEU A 341 23.22 14.70 2.84
CA LEU A 341 23.07 13.27 3.08
C LEU A 341 23.12 12.44 1.80
N LEU A 342 22.65 12.99 0.67
CA LEU A 342 22.69 12.32 -0.63
C LEU A 342 23.98 12.57 -1.41
N GLY A 343 24.83 13.51 -0.97
CA GLY A 343 26.04 13.90 -1.70
C GLY A 343 25.76 14.56 -3.05
N ILE A 344 24.64 15.30 -3.18
CA ILE A 344 24.24 15.98 -4.42
C ILE A 344 24.35 17.50 -4.27
N SER A 345 24.69 18.19 -5.37
CA SER A 345 24.89 19.65 -5.35
C SER A 345 23.58 20.46 -5.42
N ASN A 346 22.51 19.87 -5.95
CA ASN A 346 21.20 20.51 -6.04
C ASN A 346 20.09 19.46 -6.11
N LEU A 347 19.13 19.55 -5.21
CA LEU A 347 17.87 18.81 -5.31
C LEU A 347 16.93 19.51 -6.30
N GLU A 348 16.76 18.92 -7.48
CA GLU A 348 15.82 19.41 -8.48
C GLU A 348 14.38 19.08 -8.12
N MET A 349 13.59 20.13 -7.89
CA MET A 349 12.18 20.03 -7.52
C MET A 349 11.34 19.99 -8.80
N MET A 350 11.33 18.83 -9.46
CA MET A 350 10.57 18.63 -10.71
C MET A 350 9.06 18.75 -10.46
N ASP A 351 8.38 19.47 -11.36
CA ASP A 351 6.92 19.50 -11.46
C ASP A 351 6.46 18.51 -12.55
N PRO A 352 5.28 17.87 -12.40
CA PRO A 352 4.73 16.94 -13.40
C PRO A 352 4.64 17.53 -14.82
N GLY A 353 4.52 18.85 -14.95
CA GLY A 353 4.33 19.55 -16.23
C GLY A 353 5.57 19.66 -17.13
N PHE A 354 6.76 19.25 -16.68
CA PHE A 354 8.01 19.50 -17.42
C PHE A 354 8.50 18.34 -18.32
N LEU A 355 7.85 17.17 -18.27
CA LEU A 355 8.27 15.98 -19.02
C LEU A 355 7.38 15.62 -20.23
N GLN A 356 6.37 16.44 -20.57
CA GLN A 356 5.70 16.34 -21.88
C GLN A 356 6.54 17.02 -22.97
N GLY A 357 7.66 16.38 -23.32
CA GLY A 357 8.49 16.78 -24.45
C GLY A 357 7.83 16.43 -25.80
N GLY A 358 7.21 17.43 -26.43
CA GLY A 358 7.42 17.76 -27.85
C GLY A 358 7.32 16.67 -28.92
N GLY A 359 6.34 15.77 -28.87
CA GLY A 359 5.90 15.00 -30.03
C GLY A 359 4.50 15.44 -30.43
N ARG A 360 4.35 16.13 -31.57
CA ARG A 360 3.02 16.34 -32.18
C ARG A 360 2.48 14.98 -32.61
N LEU A 361 1.74 14.33 -31.72
CA LEU A 361 0.78 13.29 -32.08
C LEU A 361 -0.59 13.96 -32.15
N LEU A 362 -1.24 13.76 -33.30
CA LEU A 362 -2.61 14.19 -33.61
C LEU A 362 -3.58 13.80 -32.49
N PRO A 363 -4.71 14.53 -32.32
CA PRO A 363 -5.62 14.32 -31.21
C PRO A 363 -6.29 12.94 -31.35
N TRP A 364 -5.78 11.98 -30.57
CA TRP A 364 -6.47 10.71 -30.37
C TRP A 364 -7.65 10.97 -29.46
N GLN A 365 -8.85 10.89 -30.05
CA GLN A 365 -10.11 10.83 -29.33
C GLN A 365 -9.99 9.78 -28.23
N GLN A 366 -10.42 10.18 -27.04
CA GLN A 366 -10.59 9.29 -25.89
C GLN A 366 -11.51 8.14 -26.28
N HIS A 367 -10.94 6.97 -26.54
CA HIS A 367 -11.68 5.73 -26.45
C HIS A 367 -11.57 5.23 -25.00
N PRO A 368 -12.69 5.11 -24.27
CA PRO A 368 -12.67 4.61 -22.90
C PRO A 368 -12.27 3.14 -22.86
N CYS A 369 -11.34 2.80 -21.98
CA CYS A 369 -11.12 1.43 -21.52
C CYS A 369 -12.34 1.02 -20.66
N PRO A 370 -12.90 -0.19 -20.75
CA PRO A 370 -14.23 -0.49 -20.20
C PRO A 370 -14.31 -0.60 -18.67
N CYS A 371 -13.22 -0.36 -17.94
CA CYS A 371 -13.13 -0.69 -16.51
C CYS A 371 -13.43 0.46 -15.54
N HIS A 372 -13.83 1.65 -16.00
CA HIS A 372 -14.19 2.75 -15.10
C HIS A 372 -15.38 3.56 -15.61
N THR A 373 -16.59 3.02 -15.48
CA THR A 373 -17.82 3.81 -15.27
C THR A 373 -18.97 2.92 -14.80
N SER A 374 -19.19 2.86 -13.50
CA SER A 374 -20.51 2.51 -12.94
C SER A 374 -20.63 3.04 -11.51
N GLN A 375 -20.90 4.34 -11.39
CA GLN A 375 -21.65 4.82 -10.23
C GLN A 375 -23.12 4.39 -10.39
N PRO A 376 -23.77 3.81 -9.36
CA PRO A 376 -25.19 3.49 -9.44
C PRO A 376 -26.02 4.77 -9.20
N PRO A 377 -27.06 5.05 -10.02
CA PRO A 377 -28.00 6.11 -9.71
C PRO A 377 -28.93 5.69 -8.56
N SER A 378 -29.11 6.61 -7.62
CA SER A 378 -30.08 6.58 -6.52
C SER A 378 -31.50 6.32 -7.02
N ALA A 379 -32.18 5.31 -6.45
CA ALA A 379 -33.58 5.04 -6.68
C ALA A 379 -34.47 6.02 -5.92
N GLN A 380 -35.18 6.90 -6.65
CA GLN A 380 -36.41 7.53 -6.18
C GLN A 380 -37.55 7.15 -7.13
N LEU A 381 -38.59 6.56 -6.52
CA LEU A 381 -39.85 6.15 -7.11
C LEU A 381 -40.59 7.32 -7.77
N CYS A 382 -41.11 7.13 -8.99
CA CYS A 382 -42.47 7.54 -9.34
C CYS A 382 -42.95 6.94 -10.67
N GLY A 383 -43.90 6.00 -10.58
CA GLY A 383 -45.18 6.01 -11.29
C GLY A 383 -45.26 6.04 -12.83
N ARG A 384 -45.96 5.01 -13.33
CA ARG A 384 -46.89 4.97 -14.49
C ARG A 384 -46.40 4.30 -15.78
N ALA A 385 -46.93 3.08 -15.96
CA ALA A 385 -47.71 2.60 -17.10
C ALA A 385 -47.41 3.12 -18.51
N ALA A 386 -47.06 2.19 -19.41
CA ALA A 386 -47.86 1.76 -20.56
C ALA A 386 -46.99 1.45 -21.78
N GLY A 387 -47.41 0.43 -22.55
CA GLY A 387 -47.18 0.37 -23.99
C GLY A 387 -46.08 -0.59 -24.42
N GLY A 388 -46.51 -1.77 -24.88
CA GLY A 388 -45.66 -2.71 -25.59
C GLY A 388 -45.43 -2.32 -27.05
N CYS A 389 -44.50 -3.03 -27.66
CA CYS A 389 -44.33 -3.40 -29.07
C CYS A 389 -43.06 -4.28 -29.04
N GLY A 390 -43.15 -5.60 -29.27
CA GLY A 390 -42.94 -6.21 -30.60
C GLY A 390 -41.54 -5.86 -31.10
N TRP A 391 -40.64 -6.81 -31.38
CA TRP A 391 -40.60 -7.50 -32.67
C TRP A 391 -39.83 -8.83 -32.57
N GLU A 392 -40.21 -9.74 -33.46
CA GLU A 392 -39.74 -11.13 -33.60
C GLU A 392 -38.36 -11.29 -34.27
N ALA A 393 -37.70 -12.36 -33.84
CA ALA A 393 -36.87 -13.35 -34.55
C ALA A 393 -36.11 -12.98 -35.85
N GLY A 394 -34.82 -13.27 -35.81
CA GLY A 394 -34.00 -13.63 -36.97
C GLY A 394 -32.95 -14.66 -36.57
N ALA A 395 -33.24 -15.93 -36.86
CA ALA A 395 -32.31 -17.05 -36.70
C ALA A 395 -31.29 -17.06 -37.86
N GLY A 396 -30.01 -17.26 -37.53
CA GLY A 396 -28.94 -17.51 -38.48
C GLY A 396 -28.05 -18.62 -37.96
N GLU A 397 -28.15 -19.79 -38.60
CA GLU A 397 -27.33 -20.97 -38.37
C GLU A 397 -25.86 -20.71 -38.70
N GLY A 398 -24.97 -21.10 -37.79
CA GLY A 398 -23.52 -21.18 -38.01
C GLY A 398 -22.99 -22.45 -37.36
N GLN A 399 -22.52 -23.40 -38.18
CA GLN A 399 -21.95 -24.68 -37.77
C GLN A 399 -20.70 -24.52 -36.89
N PRO A 400 -20.50 -25.35 -35.85
CA PRO A 400 -19.27 -25.37 -35.07
C PRO A 400 -18.17 -26.23 -35.70
N LEU A 401 -16.93 -25.72 -35.67
CA LEU A 401 -15.69 -26.41 -36.05
C LEU A 401 -15.30 -27.49 -35.02
N PRO A 402 -14.63 -28.59 -35.42
CA PRO A 402 -14.38 -29.76 -34.56
C PRO A 402 -13.21 -29.55 -33.58
N PRO A 403 -13.21 -30.27 -32.42
CA PRO A 403 -12.16 -30.18 -31.42
C PRO A 403 -10.88 -30.94 -31.81
N PRO A 404 -9.69 -30.52 -31.36
CA PRO A 404 -8.45 -31.26 -31.57
C PRO A 404 -8.34 -32.47 -30.62
N ALA A 405 -7.72 -33.53 -31.13
CA ALA A 405 -7.75 -34.91 -30.67
C ALA A 405 -7.04 -35.19 -29.32
N GLU A 406 -7.62 -36.14 -28.60
CA GLU A 406 -7.08 -36.85 -27.44
C GLU A 406 -5.81 -37.65 -27.80
N ALA A 407 -4.78 -37.55 -26.96
CA ALA A 407 -3.65 -38.47 -26.98
C ALA A 407 -3.75 -39.39 -25.74
N HIS A 408 -4.11 -40.65 -25.97
CA HIS A 408 -3.99 -41.73 -25.00
C HIS A 408 -2.54 -42.27 -24.94
N PRO A 409 -2.13 -42.87 -23.80
CA PRO A 409 -0.74 -43.18 -23.49
C PRO A 409 -0.32 -44.56 -24.06
N PRO A 410 0.99 -44.85 -24.22
CA PRO A 410 1.45 -46.21 -24.43
C PRO A 410 1.54 -46.96 -23.08
N GLY A 411 0.91 -48.14 -23.04
CA GLY A 411 1.01 -49.09 -21.94
C GLY A 411 1.96 -50.27 -22.22
N HIS A 412 2.38 -50.86 -21.10
CA HIS A 412 2.77 -52.26 -20.83
C HIS A 412 4.15 -52.83 -21.23
N GLY A 413 4.85 -53.28 -20.17
CA GLY A 413 5.44 -54.61 -20.03
C GLY A 413 6.73 -54.59 -19.20
N SER A 414 7.08 -55.49 -18.27
CA SER A 414 6.45 -56.64 -17.61
C SER A 414 7.41 -57.07 -16.45
N ALA A 415 6.87 -57.84 -15.49
CA ALA A 415 7.55 -58.88 -14.68
C ALA A 415 8.20 -58.55 -13.30
N HIS A 416 7.43 -58.95 -12.27
CA HIS A 416 7.72 -59.52 -10.93
C HIS A 416 8.91 -60.54 -10.87
N PRO A 417 9.44 -61.00 -9.68
CA PRO A 417 8.75 -61.36 -8.41
C PRO A 417 9.39 -60.82 -7.11
N ALA A 418 8.66 -60.51 -6.03
CA ALA A 418 7.87 -61.32 -5.06
C ALA A 418 8.71 -62.01 -3.94
N HIS A 419 8.45 -61.60 -2.69
CA HIS A 419 8.37 -62.40 -1.45
C HIS A 419 7.68 -61.50 -0.39
N SER A 420 6.40 -61.69 -0.03
CA SER A 420 5.84 -62.62 0.99
C SER A 420 6.58 -62.49 2.34
N THR A 421 5.98 -62.08 3.47
CA THR A 421 4.85 -62.71 4.17
C THR A 421 4.27 -61.81 5.30
N GLN A 422 3.04 -62.12 5.68
CA GLN A 422 2.03 -61.45 6.51
C GLN A 422 2.30 -61.24 8.04
N PRO A 423 1.40 -60.48 8.73
CA PRO A 423 1.46 -60.08 10.16
C PRO A 423 0.69 -61.09 11.06
N PRO A 424 0.54 -60.87 12.40
CA PRO A 424 -0.61 -60.07 12.91
C PRO A 424 -0.35 -59.39 14.29
N GLY A 425 -1.32 -58.62 14.80
CA GLY A 425 -1.47 -58.46 16.26
C GLY A 425 -2.01 -57.11 16.73
N ALA A 426 -3.28 -57.11 17.11
CA ALA A 426 -4.01 -56.02 17.74
C ALA A 426 -3.88 -56.04 19.28
N VAL A 427 -4.50 -55.02 19.91
CA VAL A 427 -5.16 -55.03 21.24
C VAL A 427 -4.44 -54.32 22.42
N GLU A 428 -5.10 -53.23 22.83
CA GLU A 428 -5.38 -52.71 24.19
C GLU A 428 -4.46 -51.76 24.99
N HIS A 429 -5.20 -50.85 25.65
CA HIS A 429 -4.88 -49.85 26.66
C HIS A 429 -4.18 -50.41 27.92
N PRO A 430 -3.71 -49.50 28.81
CA PRO A 430 -4.49 -49.30 30.02
C PRO A 430 -4.74 -47.82 30.41
N ARG A 431 -5.84 -47.65 31.15
CA ARG A 431 -6.34 -46.45 31.84
C ARG A 431 -5.73 -46.29 33.24
N ALA A 432 -5.96 -45.09 33.79
CA ALA A 432 -6.08 -44.70 35.21
C ALA A 432 -4.77 -44.54 36.00
N GLY A 433 -4.60 -43.60 36.93
CA GLY A 433 -5.41 -42.54 37.54
C GLY A 433 -4.42 -41.63 38.31
N ALA A 434 -4.69 -40.39 38.72
CA ALA A 434 -5.55 -39.95 39.82
C ALA A 434 -4.76 -38.91 40.65
N GLY A 435 -5.46 -37.87 41.15
CA GLY A 435 -5.01 -36.95 42.21
C GLY A 435 -4.17 -35.75 41.74
N GLY A 436 -4.44 -34.50 42.13
CA GLY A 436 -5.39 -33.94 43.08
C GLY A 436 -5.20 -32.41 43.12
N CYS A 437 -6.28 -31.72 43.47
CA CYS A 437 -6.30 -30.29 43.81
C CYS A 437 -5.51 -30.04 45.12
N PRO A 438 -5.14 -28.78 45.42
CA PRO A 438 -5.94 -28.12 46.44
C PRO A 438 -6.31 -26.67 46.14
N THR A 439 -7.45 -26.31 46.70
CA THR A 439 -8.09 -25.00 46.83
C THR A 439 -7.55 -24.19 48.02
N ALA A 440 -7.78 -22.87 47.93
CA ALA A 440 -8.36 -21.98 48.97
C ALA A 440 -7.48 -20.86 49.54
N GLY A 441 -8.12 -19.68 49.68
CA GLY A 441 -7.84 -18.65 50.70
C GLY A 441 -7.64 -17.23 50.13
N PHE A 442 -8.70 -16.47 49.79
CA PHE A 442 -9.44 -15.50 50.62
C PHE A 442 -8.70 -14.22 51.09
N LEU A 443 -9.37 -13.08 50.83
CA LEU A 443 -9.13 -11.66 51.14
C LEU A 443 -9.03 -11.34 52.66
N PRO A 444 -8.62 -10.12 53.10
CA PRO A 444 -9.43 -8.86 53.13
C PRO A 444 -8.61 -7.61 52.69
N GLY A 445 -9.11 -6.41 52.35
CA GLY A 445 -10.32 -5.67 52.70
C GLY A 445 -9.97 -4.44 53.57
N CYS A 446 -10.24 -3.21 53.09
CA CYS A 446 -10.60 -1.95 53.81
C CYS A 446 -10.34 -0.72 52.88
N ARG A 447 -11.30 0.06 52.35
CA ARG A 447 -12.34 0.98 52.88
C ARG A 447 -11.85 2.32 53.49
N GLY A 448 -12.42 3.41 52.96
CA GLY A 448 -12.50 4.79 53.51
C GLY A 448 -12.15 5.83 52.42
N ARG A 449 -13.01 6.50 51.64
CA ARG A 449 -14.31 7.21 51.78
C ARG A 449 -14.21 8.67 52.30
N VAL A 450 -14.78 9.59 51.49
CA VAL A 450 -15.33 10.95 51.80
C VAL A 450 -14.28 12.09 51.93
N ALA A 451 -14.42 13.33 51.46
CA ALA A 451 -15.42 14.24 50.85
C ALA A 451 -14.63 15.25 49.97
N GLY A 452 -15.11 15.95 48.93
CA GLY A 452 -16.32 16.77 48.82
C GLY A 452 -15.87 18.19 48.39
N GLY A 453 -16.58 18.84 47.46
CA GLY A 453 -16.39 20.27 47.18
C GLY A 453 -16.55 20.69 45.72
N GLU A 454 -17.80 20.89 45.29
CA GLU A 454 -18.16 21.71 44.14
C GLU A 454 -17.67 23.16 44.32
N ARG A 455 -17.26 23.83 43.22
CA ARG A 455 -17.68 25.20 42.86
C ARG A 455 -17.03 25.65 41.54
N ALA A 456 -17.90 26.10 40.64
CA ALA A 456 -17.64 27.12 39.61
C ALA A 456 -18.71 28.22 39.82
N PRO A 457 -18.74 29.37 39.10
CA PRO A 457 -17.71 30.09 38.31
C PRO A 457 -17.67 31.63 38.60
N GLN A 458 -16.87 32.37 37.79
CA GLN A 458 -16.92 33.82 37.43
C GLN A 458 -16.11 34.86 38.26
N PRO A 459 -15.87 36.11 37.78
CA PRO A 459 -15.31 36.54 36.47
C PRO A 459 -14.34 37.78 36.54
N ALA A 460 -13.79 38.15 35.36
CA ALA A 460 -13.43 39.49 34.87
C ALA A 460 -12.23 40.30 35.45
N ALA A 461 -11.31 40.69 34.56
CA ALA A 461 -10.81 42.07 34.46
C ALA A 461 -10.20 42.33 33.06
N ALA A 462 -10.44 43.55 32.57
CA ALA A 462 -10.30 44.03 31.19
C ALA A 462 -9.11 44.99 30.99
N ALA A 463 -9.04 45.54 29.77
CA ALA A 463 -8.23 46.66 29.24
C ALA A 463 -6.94 46.24 28.49
N SER A 464 -6.61 46.72 27.27
CA SER A 464 -7.12 47.85 26.48
C SER A 464 -6.75 47.73 24.98
N SER A 465 -7.63 48.25 24.12
CA SER A 465 -7.41 48.71 22.73
C SER A 465 -6.32 49.81 22.63
N THR A 466 -5.64 50.08 21.51
CA THR A 466 -6.12 50.69 20.24
C THR A 466 -5.05 50.58 19.10
N PRO A 467 -5.40 50.92 17.83
CA PRO A 467 -4.72 50.50 16.59
C PRO A 467 -3.78 51.57 15.99
N TRP A 468 -2.97 51.17 15.00
CA TRP A 468 -2.30 52.09 14.08
C TRP A 468 -2.62 51.75 12.62
N GLN A 469 -3.39 52.63 11.98
CA GLN A 469 -3.45 52.81 10.53
C GLN A 469 -2.40 53.83 10.11
N GLY A 470 -1.76 53.61 8.96
CA GLY A 470 -0.94 54.61 8.28
C GLY A 470 -0.80 54.25 6.80
N ARG A 471 -1.68 54.79 5.96
CA ARG A 471 -1.48 54.90 4.50
C ARG A 471 -0.49 56.04 4.22
N CYS A 472 0.32 55.89 3.17
CA CYS A 472 0.68 56.99 2.26
C CYS A 472 1.31 56.46 0.95
N SER A 473 0.56 56.67 -0.15
CA SER A 473 0.91 57.14 -1.50
C SER A 473 2.36 57.07 -2.03
N GLY A 474 2.54 56.56 -3.26
CA GLY A 474 3.75 56.69 -4.11
C GLY A 474 3.88 58.07 -4.77
N PRO A 475 4.44 58.25 -5.99
CA PRO A 475 5.20 57.35 -6.89
C PRO A 475 6.56 57.96 -7.34
N LEU A 476 7.39 57.28 -8.15
CA LEU A 476 8.30 57.94 -9.11
C LEU A 476 8.81 56.99 -10.23
N ARG A 477 8.94 57.59 -11.41
CA ARG A 477 9.22 57.08 -12.76
C ARG A 477 10.70 56.77 -13.04
N GLY A 478 10.92 55.98 -14.10
CA GLY A 478 12.05 56.07 -15.05
C GLY A 478 12.55 54.68 -15.47
N GLN A 479 12.84 54.33 -16.73
CA GLN A 479 12.84 55.01 -18.04
C GLN A 479 13.00 53.90 -19.11
N LEU A 480 12.57 54.17 -20.35
CA LEU A 480 12.63 53.31 -21.54
C LEU A 480 13.71 53.80 -22.52
N MET A 481 14.47 52.85 -23.11
CA MET A 481 15.12 52.83 -24.47
C MET A 481 16.28 53.82 -24.77
N PRO A 482 17.10 53.65 -25.85
CA PRO A 482 17.06 52.74 -27.02
C PRO A 482 18.36 51.91 -27.24
N GLY A 483 18.46 50.86 -28.06
CA GLY A 483 18.23 50.79 -29.51
C GLY A 483 19.50 51.21 -30.29
N GLY A 484 20.32 50.24 -30.73
CA GLY A 484 21.50 50.48 -31.56
C GLY A 484 22.00 49.19 -32.22
N SER A 485 21.83 49.11 -33.54
CA SER A 485 22.36 48.08 -34.44
C SER A 485 23.65 48.60 -35.08
N CYS A 486 24.70 47.77 -35.20
CA CYS A 486 25.60 47.74 -36.36
C CYS A 486 26.60 46.56 -36.30
N CYS A 487 26.87 46.01 -37.49
CA CYS A 487 27.55 44.77 -37.81
C CYS A 487 29.06 44.71 -37.51
N GLY A 488 29.61 43.50 -37.34
CA GLY A 488 31.06 43.23 -37.31
C GLY A 488 31.40 41.73 -37.26
N LEU A 489 31.71 41.20 -38.44
CA LEU A 489 32.22 39.87 -38.82
C LEU A 489 33.13 39.10 -37.82
N GLY A 490 32.83 37.80 -37.66
CA GLY A 490 33.79 36.71 -37.93
C GLY A 490 34.61 36.13 -36.76
N ALA A 491 34.20 34.97 -36.25
CA ALA A 491 35.06 33.81 -36.00
C ALA A 491 34.22 32.59 -35.57
N SER A 492 34.43 31.49 -36.26
CA SER A 492 33.83 30.17 -36.03
C SER A 492 34.13 29.62 -34.63
N ALA A 493 33.09 29.33 -33.85
CA ALA A 493 33.14 28.44 -32.71
C ALA A 493 32.01 27.43 -32.82
N LEU A 494 32.37 26.15 -32.80
CA LEU A 494 31.48 24.99 -32.77
C LEU A 494 30.43 25.17 -31.65
N PRO A 495 29.15 24.80 -31.86
CA PRO A 495 28.18 24.87 -30.78
C PRO A 495 28.53 23.81 -29.73
N THR A 496 28.91 24.26 -28.54
CA THR A 496 28.82 23.46 -27.32
C THR A 496 27.37 23.01 -27.20
N VAL A 497 27.12 21.73 -27.47
CA VAL A 497 25.82 21.11 -27.22
C VAL A 497 25.58 21.23 -25.72
N MET A 498 24.75 22.19 -25.31
CA MET A 498 24.17 22.19 -23.98
C MET A 498 23.35 20.91 -23.86
N LEU A 499 23.84 19.97 -23.07
CA LEU A 499 23.11 18.77 -22.70
C LEU A 499 21.80 19.22 -22.03
N HIS A 500 20.70 18.65 -22.52
CA HIS A 500 19.37 18.79 -21.95
C HIS A 500 19.40 18.50 -20.44
N PRO A 501 18.63 19.19 -19.58
CA PRO A 501 18.67 18.99 -18.11
C PRO A 501 18.53 17.53 -17.68
N VAL A 502 17.71 16.76 -18.41
CA VAL A 502 17.52 15.30 -18.25
C VAL A 502 18.85 14.53 -18.40
N ALA A 503 19.71 14.92 -19.33
CA ALA A 503 20.99 14.25 -19.55
C ALA A 503 22.02 14.56 -18.46
N GLN A 504 22.01 15.76 -17.88
CA GLN A 504 22.84 16.10 -16.72
C GLN A 504 22.40 15.35 -15.47
N GLN A 505 21.10 15.17 -15.27
CA GLN A 505 20.58 14.38 -14.17
C GLN A 505 20.84 12.88 -14.36
N CYS A 506 20.69 12.34 -15.58
CA CYS A 506 21.13 10.97 -15.88
C CYS A 506 22.64 10.80 -15.64
N LEU A 507 23.48 11.80 -15.92
CA LEU A 507 24.93 11.74 -15.65
C LEU A 507 25.25 11.78 -14.14
N ALA A 508 24.61 12.64 -13.36
CA ALA A 508 24.75 12.68 -11.91
C ALA A 508 24.18 11.41 -11.24
N HIS A 509 23.06 10.90 -11.75
CA HIS A 509 22.46 9.63 -11.35
C HIS A 509 23.35 8.44 -11.73
N THR A 510 24.03 8.48 -12.87
CA THR A 510 25.02 7.47 -13.27
C THR A 510 26.28 7.56 -12.42
N GLN A 511 26.69 8.73 -11.95
CA GLN A 511 27.81 8.89 -11.02
C GLN A 511 27.47 8.39 -9.61
N PHE A 512 26.25 8.65 -9.12
CA PHE A 512 25.71 8.08 -7.88
C PHE A 512 25.55 6.55 -7.98
N LEU A 513 24.97 6.02 -9.06
CA LEU A 513 24.88 4.58 -9.32
C LEU A 513 26.26 3.92 -9.55
N ARG A 514 27.25 4.62 -10.11
CA ARG A 514 28.63 4.12 -10.20
C ARG A 514 29.32 4.08 -8.83
N ALA A 515 28.96 4.97 -7.91
CA ALA A 515 29.43 4.93 -6.53
C ALA A 515 28.76 3.82 -5.70
N LEU A 516 27.54 3.39 -6.07
CA LEU A 516 26.72 2.39 -5.36
C LEU A 516 26.77 0.96 -5.95
N GLY A 517 27.58 0.75 -6.99
CA GLY A 517 27.60 -0.51 -7.74
C GLY A 517 26.27 -0.79 -8.47
N ASN A 518 26.24 -1.77 -9.37
CA ASN A 518 24.99 -2.13 -10.06
C ASN A 518 23.96 -2.67 -9.04
N PRO A 519 22.85 -1.94 -8.76
CA PRO A 519 21.89 -2.35 -7.74
C PRO A 519 20.94 -3.45 -8.24
N TRP A 520 20.95 -3.76 -9.54
CA TRP A 520 20.09 -4.73 -10.21
C TRP A 520 20.91 -5.92 -10.74
N GLY A 521 20.27 -7.07 -10.99
CA GLY A 521 20.91 -8.37 -11.26
C GLY A 521 21.96 -8.41 -12.39
N ARG A 522 22.65 -9.56 -12.50
CA ARG A 522 23.52 -9.89 -13.63
C ARG A 522 22.65 -10.04 -14.88
N ASP A 523 22.84 -9.14 -15.85
CA ASP A 523 22.60 -9.46 -17.25
C ASP A 523 23.75 -10.31 -17.78
#